data_AF-A0A6S6SB38-F1
#
_entry.id   AF-A0A6S6SB38-F1
#
_cell.length_a   1.000
_cell.length_b   1.000
_cell.length_c   1.000
_cell.angle_alpha   90.00
_cell.angle_beta   90.00
_cell.angle_gamma   90.00
#
_symmetry.space_group_name_H-M   'P 1'
#
loop_
_entity.id
_entity.type
_entity.pdbx_description
1 polymer ?
#
loop_
_entity_poly.entity_id
_entity_poly.type
_entity_poly.pdbx_seq_one_letter_code
_entity_poly.pdbx_strand_id
1 'polypeptide(L)'
;SKIKASEIKNPSKEIISSSTPKELIIIKNNEKNTSELIVEKKIEIVPTITGTSIYLKQQNENVQIVGVEPLGDAEKIPGIRRWTTDYVPEIFASAKVDQKIDMTQAEAEDTMRRLATEEGIFCGVSAGGAVAAALKLSATVENATIVTIIPDRGDRYISTGVFPV
;
A
#
# COMPACT_ATOMS: atom_id res chain seq x y z
N SER A 1 -27.55 -18.99 35.61
CA SER A 1 -27.59 -19.49 34.23
C SER A 1 -26.25 -19.21 33.58
N LYS A 2 -25.46 -20.25 33.28
CA LYS A 2 -24.13 -20.11 32.67
C LYS A 2 -24.28 -20.30 31.15
N ILE A 3 -24.04 -19.25 30.37
CA ILE A 3 -24.02 -19.31 28.91
C ILE A 3 -22.83 -20.17 28.49
N LYS A 4 -23.05 -21.15 27.61
CA LYS A 4 -21.98 -22.03 27.09
C LYS A 4 -21.11 -21.24 26.12
N ALA A 5 -19.79 -21.43 26.18
CA ALA A 5 -18.81 -20.78 25.30
C ALA A 5 -19.04 -21.03 23.79
N SER A 6 -19.89 -22.00 23.44
CA SER A 6 -20.32 -22.29 22.07
C SER A 6 -21.35 -21.30 21.50
N GLU A 7 -21.92 -20.39 22.31
CA GLU A 7 -22.98 -19.46 21.88
C GLU A 7 -22.49 -18.02 21.68
N ILE A 8 -21.21 -17.74 21.97
CA ILE A 8 -20.58 -16.48 21.57
C ILE A 8 -20.11 -16.65 20.12
N LYS A 9 -20.97 -16.31 19.16
CA LYS A 9 -20.52 -16.00 17.80
C LYS A 9 -19.59 -14.81 17.93
N ASN A 10 -18.29 -15.06 17.90
CA ASN A 10 -17.28 -14.02 17.85
C ASN A 10 -17.09 -13.63 16.37
N PRO A 11 -17.69 -12.52 15.88
CA PRO A 11 -17.52 -12.08 14.49
C PRO A 11 -16.06 -11.72 14.16
N SER A 12 -15.18 -11.59 15.14
CA SER A 12 -13.76 -11.25 14.93
C SER A 12 -12.85 -12.44 14.63
N LYS A 13 -13.35 -13.69 14.63
CA LYS A 13 -12.54 -14.89 14.31
C LYS A 13 -12.56 -15.29 12.84
N GLU A 14 -13.49 -14.79 12.01
CA GLU A 14 -13.60 -15.19 10.60
C GLU A 14 -12.91 -14.24 9.61
N ILE A 15 -12.30 -13.14 10.06
CA ILE A 15 -11.58 -12.19 9.19
C ILE A 15 -10.09 -12.12 9.57
N ILE A 16 -9.53 -13.23 10.05
CA ILE A 16 -8.07 -13.42 10.18
C ILE A 16 -7.65 -14.49 9.17
N SER A 17 -8.03 -14.29 7.91
CA SER A 17 -7.31 -14.88 6.78
C SER A 17 -6.29 -13.86 6.33
N SER A 18 -5.03 -14.27 6.29
CA SER A 18 -3.85 -13.53 5.82
C SER A 18 -3.89 -13.22 4.30
N SER A 19 -5.04 -12.82 3.78
CA SER A 19 -5.36 -12.77 2.35
C SER A 19 -5.86 -11.41 1.87
N THR A 20 -5.81 -10.36 2.69
CA THR A 20 -6.09 -9.00 2.23
C THR A 20 -4.87 -8.45 1.48
N PRO A 21 -5.01 -8.05 0.21
CA PRO A 21 -3.89 -7.56 -0.58
C PRO A 21 -3.34 -6.25 -0.02
N LYS A 22 -2.01 -6.11 -0.06
CA LYS A 22 -1.29 -4.92 0.37
C LYS A 22 -1.29 -3.92 -0.77
N GLU A 23 -2.42 -3.26 -0.95
CA GLU A 23 -2.50 -2.11 -1.84
C GLU A 23 -1.77 -0.93 -1.22
N LEU A 24 -1.23 -0.11 -2.10
CA LEU A 24 -0.19 0.83 -1.78
C LEU A 24 -0.61 2.23 -2.21
N ILE A 25 -0.27 3.19 -1.37
CA ILE A 25 -0.76 4.55 -1.44
C ILE A 25 0.41 5.48 -1.69
N ILE A 26 0.23 6.35 -2.67
CA ILE A 26 1.02 7.57 -2.78
C ILE A 26 0.08 8.76 -2.59
N ILE A 27 0.43 9.62 -1.63
CA ILE A 27 -0.29 10.86 -1.31
C ILE A 27 0.43 12.00 -1.99
N LYS A 28 -0.26 12.78 -2.82
CA LYS A 28 0.27 14.03 -3.40
C LYS A 28 -0.48 15.24 -2.81
N ASN A 29 0.25 16.17 -2.20
CA ASN A 29 -0.27 17.47 -1.77
C ASN A 29 0.49 18.61 -2.48
N ASN A 30 -0.22 19.56 -3.08
CA ASN A 30 0.34 20.69 -3.84
C ASN A 30 0.43 22.00 -3.02
N GLU A 31 0.25 21.95 -1.69
CA GLU A 31 0.37 23.13 -0.84
C GLU A 31 1.79 23.33 -0.30
N LYS A 32 2.30 24.56 -0.40
CA LYS A 32 3.67 24.98 -0.02
C LYS A 32 4.04 24.81 1.46
N ASN A 33 3.16 24.28 2.31
CA ASN A 33 3.35 24.29 3.76
C ASN A 33 2.80 23.01 4.43
N THR A 34 3.49 21.89 4.25
CA THR A 34 3.25 20.69 5.07
C THR A 34 4.56 20.15 5.63
N SER A 35 5.09 20.87 6.61
CA SER A 35 5.84 20.24 7.69
C SER A 35 4.85 19.37 8.48
N GLU A 36 5.08 18.06 8.52
CA GLU A 36 4.37 17.06 9.33
C GLU A 36 2.93 16.69 8.88
N LEU A 37 2.82 15.75 7.94
CA LEU A 37 1.74 14.76 8.00
C LEU A 37 2.24 13.55 8.81
N ILE A 38 2.39 13.71 10.12
CA ILE A 38 2.57 12.58 11.03
C ILE A 38 1.21 11.92 11.18
N VAL A 39 1.03 10.73 10.58
CA VAL A 39 -0.16 9.91 10.81
C VAL A 39 -0.03 9.29 12.21
N GLU A 40 -0.38 10.07 13.23
CA GLU A 40 -0.22 9.70 14.64
C GLU A 40 -1.42 8.91 15.22
N LYS A 41 -2.36 8.47 14.36
CA LYS A 41 -3.50 7.66 14.78
C LYS A 41 -3.37 6.23 14.28
N LYS A 42 -3.57 5.29 15.21
CA LYS A 42 -3.70 3.85 14.99
C LYS A 42 -4.80 3.61 13.94
N ILE A 43 -4.39 3.43 12.68
CA ILE A 43 -5.29 3.03 11.60
C ILE A 43 -5.73 1.59 11.92
N GLU A 44 -7.00 1.43 12.29
CA GLU A 44 -7.64 0.12 12.39
C GLU A 44 -7.75 -0.48 10.98
N ILE A 45 -7.50 -1.79 10.86
CA ILE A 45 -7.17 -2.48 9.60
C ILE A 45 -8.37 -2.54 8.65
N VAL A 46 -8.58 -1.45 7.92
CA VAL A 46 -9.23 -1.39 6.61
C VAL A 46 -8.12 -1.67 5.57
N PRO A 47 -8.37 -2.34 4.42
CA PRO A 47 -7.39 -2.43 3.35
C PRO A 47 -6.79 -1.06 3.11
N THR A 48 -5.47 -0.94 3.26
CA THR A 48 -4.78 0.31 3.60
C THR A 48 -5.26 1.48 2.75
N ILE A 49 -5.40 1.26 1.43
CA ILE A 49 -5.85 2.27 0.46
C ILE A 49 -7.29 2.72 0.65
N THR A 50 -8.23 1.81 0.94
CA THR A 50 -9.64 2.17 1.18
C THR A 50 -9.75 3.09 2.39
N GLY A 51 -9.22 2.66 3.54
CA GLY A 51 -9.36 3.43 4.78
C GLY A 51 -8.67 4.78 4.70
N THR A 52 -7.43 4.78 4.18
CA THR A 52 -6.63 6.00 4.05
C THR A 52 -7.22 6.97 3.02
N SER A 53 -7.72 6.48 1.87
CA SER A 53 -8.30 7.35 0.85
C SER A 53 -9.57 8.05 1.33
N ILE A 54 -10.44 7.31 2.02
CA ILE A 54 -11.66 7.89 2.61
C ILE A 54 -11.29 8.93 3.65
N TYR A 55 -10.40 8.59 4.59
CA TYR A 55 -10.02 9.49 5.67
C TYR A 55 -9.33 10.77 5.16
N LEU A 56 -8.32 10.65 4.30
CA LEU A 56 -7.55 11.81 3.82
C LEU A 56 -8.41 12.74 2.98
N LYS A 57 -9.29 12.21 2.12
CA LYS A 57 -10.20 13.04 1.34
C LYS A 57 -11.27 13.73 2.19
N GLN A 58 -11.60 13.21 3.38
CA GLN A 58 -12.43 13.94 4.35
C GLN A 58 -11.68 15.12 4.98
N GLN A 59 -10.35 15.04 5.11
CA GLN A 59 -9.54 16.12 5.68
C GLN A 59 -9.22 17.19 4.62
N ASN A 60 -8.89 16.77 3.40
CA ASN A 60 -8.58 17.65 2.29
C ASN A 60 -8.90 16.95 0.96
N GLU A 61 -9.90 17.44 0.23
CA GLU A 61 -10.31 16.87 -1.07
C GLU A 61 -9.23 17.00 -2.16
N ASN A 62 -8.28 17.92 -2.01
CA ASN A 62 -7.19 18.11 -2.96
C ASN A 62 -6.13 16.99 -2.90
N VAL A 63 -6.13 16.18 -1.82
CA VAL A 63 -5.24 15.03 -1.71
C VAL A 63 -5.51 14.03 -2.82
N GLN A 64 -4.46 13.72 -3.59
CA GLN A 64 -4.51 12.66 -4.59
C GLN A 64 -4.03 11.34 -3.99
N ILE A 65 -4.81 10.30 -4.22
CA ILE A 65 -4.54 8.92 -3.84
C ILE A 65 -4.15 8.18 -5.12
N VAL A 66 -2.90 7.74 -5.18
CA VAL A 66 -2.39 6.96 -6.31
C VAL A 66 -2.21 5.51 -5.87
N GLY A 67 -2.84 4.60 -6.61
CA GLY A 67 -2.66 3.16 -6.48
C GLY A 67 -1.51 2.67 -7.35
N VAL A 68 -0.91 1.54 -6.96
CA VAL A 68 0.08 0.82 -7.78
C VAL A 68 -0.47 -0.54 -8.11
N GLU A 69 -0.33 -0.95 -9.37
CA GLU A 69 -0.74 -2.28 -9.82
C GLU A 69 0.35 -2.91 -10.72
N PRO A 70 0.45 -4.25 -10.78
CA PRO A 70 1.35 -4.92 -11.71
C PRO A 70 1.07 -4.51 -13.15
N LEU A 71 2.11 -4.35 -13.98
CA LEU A 71 1.98 -4.08 -15.40
C LEU A 71 1.46 -5.34 -16.13
N GLY A 72 0.20 -5.30 -16.51
CA GLY A 72 -0.48 -6.46 -17.12
C GLY A 72 -0.65 -7.62 -16.14
N ASP A 73 -1.07 -8.77 -16.67
CA ASP A 73 -1.33 -9.97 -15.87
C ASP A 73 -0.10 -10.88 -15.70
N ALA A 74 0.96 -10.64 -16.49
CA ALA A 74 2.19 -11.41 -16.46
C ALA A 74 3.07 -11.07 -15.24
N GLU A 75 3.03 -9.81 -14.81
CA GLU A 75 3.82 -9.32 -13.68
C GLU A 75 3.22 -9.76 -12.35
N LYS A 76 4.07 -10.27 -11.45
CA LYS A 76 3.64 -10.80 -10.15
C LYS A 76 4.41 -10.16 -9.02
N ILE A 77 3.95 -9.00 -8.59
CA ILE A 77 4.57 -8.31 -7.45
C ILE A 77 3.97 -8.86 -6.15
N PRO A 78 4.75 -9.50 -5.26
CA PRO A 78 4.25 -9.99 -3.98
C PRO A 78 3.65 -8.84 -3.16
N GLY A 79 2.38 -8.97 -2.77
CA GLY A 79 1.65 -7.96 -2.01
C GLY A 79 0.80 -7.00 -2.85
N ILE A 80 1.15 -6.76 -4.12
CA ILE A 80 0.38 -5.87 -5.02
C ILE A 80 -0.48 -6.72 -5.98
N ARG A 81 -1.68 -6.25 -6.29
CA ARG A 81 -2.63 -6.92 -7.18
C ARG A 81 -3.20 -5.95 -8.20
N ARG A 82 -3.48 -6.47 -9.40
CA ARG A 82 -4.33 -5.81 -10.40
C ARG A 82 -5.70 -6.46 -10.33
N TRP A 83 -6.73 -5.65 -10.15
CA TRP A 83 -8.11 -6.11 -10.17
C TRP A 83 -8.68 -5.99 -11.58
N THR A 84 -9.33 -7.05 -12.05
CA THR A 84 -10.16 -6.98 -13.26
C THR A 84 -11.53 -6.43 -12.91
N THR A 85 -12.20 -5.81 -13.88
CA THR A 85 -13.55 -5.22 -13.68
C THR A 85 -14.56 -6.24 -13.14
N ASP A 86 -14.39 -7.52 -13.50
CA ASP A 86 -15.30 -8.60 -13.12
C ASP A 86 -15.07 -9.12 -11.69
N TYR A 87 -13.96 -8.75 -11.05
CA TYR A 87 -13.62 -9.21 -9.70
C TYR A 87 -12.93 -8.11 -8.89
N VAL A 88 -13.74 -7.18 -8.39
CA VAL A 88 -13.31 -6.13 -7.46
C VAL A 88 -13.95 -6.40 -6.09
N PRO A 89 -13.17 -6.59 -5.00
CA PRO A 89 -13.74 -6.73 -3.67
C PRO A 89 -14.54 -5.49 -3.27
N GLU A 90 -15.70 -5.67 -2.62
CA GLU A 90 -16.58 -4.58 -2.20
C GLU A 90 -15.85 -3.52 -1.36
N ILE A 91 -14.94 -3.95 -0.48
CA ILE A 91 -14.13 -3.06 0.35
C ILE A 91 -13.22 -2.18 -0.52
N PHE A 92 -12.63 -2.72 -1.59
CA PHE A 92 -11.83 -1.93 -2.53
C PHE A 92 -12.69 -1.04 -3.41
N ALA A 93 -13.90 -1.47 -3.78
CA ALA A 93 -14.83 -0.66 -4.57
C ALA A 93 -15.20 0.67 -3.88
N SER A 94 -15.09 0.73 -2.55
CA SER A 94 -15.27 1.96 -1.76
C SER A 94 -14.03 2.87 -1.69
N ALA A 95 -12.87 2.42 -2.19
CA ALA A 95 -11.65 3.22 -2.22
C ALA A 95 -11.77 4.38 -3.20
N LYS A 96 -11.28 5.56 -2.80
CA LYS A 96 -11.24 6.76 -3.64
C LYS A 96 -9.85 6.92 -4.25
N VAL A 97 -9.57 6.14 -5.30
CA VAL A 97 -8.29 6.15 -6.04
C VAL A 97 -8.40 7.09 -7.24
N ASP A 98 -7.53 8.09 -7.34
CA ASP A 98 -7.56 9.10 -8.41
C ASP A 98 -6.72 8.68 -9.63
N GLN A 99 -5.61 7.97 -9.39
CA GLN A 99 -4.70 7.52 -10.42
C GLN A 99 -4.16 6.13 -10.08
N LYS A 100 -3.80 5.37 -11.11
CA LYS A 100 -3.02 4.13 -10.97
C LYS A 100 -1.70 4.23 -11.74
N ILE A 101 -0.66 3.60 -11.20
CA ILE A 101 0.64 3.46 -11.84
C ILE A 101 0.94 1.99 -12.05
N ASP A 102 1.25 1.64 -13.30
CA ASP A 102 1.71 0.31 -13.67
C ASP A 102 3.17 0.10 -13.27
N MET A 103 3.41 -1.05 -12.66
CA MET A 103 4.71 -1.40 -12.10
C MET A 103 5.13 -2.79 -12.54
N THR A 104 6.37 -2.92 -13.01
CA THR A 104 6.97 -4.23 -13.25
C THR A 104 7.55 -4.78 -11.95
N GLN A 105 7.66 -6.11 -11.85
CA GLN A 105 8.32 -6.76 -10.73
C GLN A 105 9.80 -6.38 -10.66
N ALA A 106 10.48 -6.26 -11.81
CA ALA A 106 11.87 -5.86 -11.87
C ALA A 106 12.12 -4.47 -11.25
N GLU A 107 11.31 -3.47 -11.59
CA GLU A 107 11.41 -2.11 -11.01
C GLU A 107 11.15 -2.11 -9.51
N ALA A 108 10.16 -2.88 -9.06
CA ALA A 108 9.82 -3.00 -7.65
C ALA A 108 10.96 -3.64 -6.84
N GLU A 109 11.54 -4.73 -7.34
CA GLU A 109 12.66 -5.39 -6.67
C GLU A 109 13.95 -4.58 -6.71
N ASP A 110 14.27 -3.93 -7.84
CA ASP A 110 15.44 -3.07 -7.95
C ASP A 110 15.37 -1.93 -6.92
N THR A 111 14.22 -1.24 -6.87
CA THR A 111 14.01 -0.16 -5.91
C THR A 111 14.00 -0.67 -4.46
N MET A 112 13.44 -1.86 -4.20
CA MET A 112 13.52 -2.50 -2.87
C MET A 112 14.97 -2.72 -2.44
N ARG A 113 15.84 -3.20 -3.34
CA ARG A 113 17.26 -3.40 -3.05
C ARG A 113 17.97 -2.07 -2.81
N ARG A 114 17.69 -1.06 -3.64
CA ARG A 114 18.23 0.29 -3.48
C ARG A 114 17.83 0.92 -2.16
N LEU A 115 16.57 0.77 -1.72
CA LEU A 115 16.12 1.23 -0.40
C LEU A 115 16.95 0.64 0.74
N ALA A 116 17.31 -0.65 0.66
CA ALA A 116 18.14 -1.29 1.68
C ALA A 116 19.57 -0.76 1.67
N THR A 117 20.16 -0.52 0.48
CA THR A 117 21.58 -0.16 0.33
C THR A 117 21.85 1.34 0.41
N GLU A 118 20.94 2.18 -0.07
CA GLU A 118 21.09 3.64 -0.16
C GLU A 118 20.47 4.33 1.07
N GLU A 119 19.32 3.84 1.55
CA GLU A 119 18.53 4.50 2.61
C GLU A 119 18.51 3.71 3.94
N GLY A 120 19.06 2.50 3.97
CA GLY A 120 19.01 1.62 5.15
C GLY A 120 17.60 1.10 5.48
N ILE A 121 16.66 1.19 4.53
CA ILE A 121 15.28 0.73 4.68
C ILE A 121 15.16 -0.70 4.17
N PHE A 122 15.23 -1.67 5.09
CA PHE A 122 15.08 -3.08 4.74
C PHE A 122 13.60 -3.49 4.73
N CYS A 123 12.98 -3.55 3.55
CA CYS A 123 11.54 -3.78 3.34
C CYS A 123 11.22 -4.86 2.29
N GLY A 124 9.94 -5.19 2.12
CA GLY A 124 9.47 -6.12 1.08
C GLY A 124 9.34 -5.53 -0.33
N VAL A 125 9.09 -6.39 -1.32
CA VAL A 125 8.99 -6.01 -2.75
C VAL A 125 7.85 -5.00 -2.99
N SER A 126 6.72 -5.12 -2.30
CA SER A 126 5.61 -4.16 -2.45
C SER A 126 6.00 -2.74 -2.02
N ALA A 127 6.87 -2.61 -1.02
CA ALA A 127 7.42 -1.31 -0.61
C ALA A 127 8.38 -0.74 -1.67
N GLY A 128 9.21 -1.59 -2.27
CA GLY A 128 10.03 -1.19 -3.41
C GLY A 128 9.20 -0.70 -4.59
N GLY A 129 8.13 -1.42 -4.93
CA GLY A 129 7.16 -0.98 -5.94
C GLY A 129 6.52 0.37 -5.60
N ALA A 130 6.40 0.69 -4.32
CA ALA A 130 5.89 1.97 -3.87
C ALA A 130 6.79 3.14 -4.12
N VAL A 131 8.02 2.98 -3.68
CA VAL A 131 9.02 4.01 -3.84
C VAL A 131 9.33 4.18 -5.32
N ALA A 132 9.32 3.10 -6.11
CA ALA A 132 9.46 3.16 -7.56
C ALA A 132 8.36 4.03 -8.20
N ALA A 133 7.10 3.79 -7.82
CA ALA A 133 5.97 4.60 -8.30
C ALA A 133 6.03 6.04 -7.80
N ALA A 134 6.47 6.28 -6.56
CA ALA A 134 6.66 7.62 -6.00
C ALA A 134 7.76 8.39 -6.74
N LEU A 135 8.87 7.74 -7.08
CA LEU A 135 9.95 8.32 -7.90
C LEU A 135 9.44 8.67 -9.30
N LYS A 136 8.69 7.77 -9.96
CA LYS A 136 8.04 8.06 -11.24
C LYS A 136 7.10 9.26 -11.15
N LEU A 137 6.27 9.33 -10.11
CA LEU A 137 5.35 10.44 -9.89
C LEU A 137 6.09 11.75 -9.60
N SER A 138 7.18 11.72 -8.83
CA SER A 138 7.97 12.92 -8.52
C SER A 138 8.52 13.61 -9.78
N ALA A 139 8.79 12.85 -10.84
CA ALA A 139 9.27 13.39 -12.10
C ALA A 139 8.20 14.12 -12.93
N THR A 140 6.91 13.96 -12.58
CA THR A 140 5.78 14.57 -13.32
C THR A 140 5.10 15.71 -12.57
N VAL A 141 5.59 16.05 -11.37
CA VAL A 141 4.95 17.02 -10.49
C VAL A 141 5.95 18.02 -9.96
N GLU A 142 5.48 19.25 -9.71
CA GLU A 142 6.27 20.31 -9.10
C GLU A 142 5.60 20.76 -7.80
N ASN A 143 6.40 21.17 -6.81
CA ASN A 143 5.91 21.69 -5.52
C ASN A 143 4.93 20.74 -4.81
N ALA A 144 5.19 19.43 -4.86
CA ALA A 144 4.34 18.42 -4.26
C ALA A 144 5.05 17.65 -3.15
N THR A 145 4.34 17.39 -2.05
CA THR A 145 4.76 16.43 -1.03
C THR A 145 4.23 15.05 -1.39
N ILE A 146 5.13 14.07 -1.47
CA ILE A 146 4.82 12.67 -1.82
C ILE A 146 5.07 11.78 -0.61
N VAL A 147 4.05 11.05 -0.15
CA VAL A 147 4.16 10.09 0.97
C VAL A 147 3.84 8.69 0.48
N THR A 148 4.64 7.71 0.92
CA THR A 148 4.53 6.28 0.59
C THR A 148 4.52 5.42 1.85
N ILE A 149 3.90 4.24 1.78
CA ILE A 149 3.75 3.32 2.91
C ILE A 149 4.69 2.12 2.73
N ILE A 150 5.47 1.83 3.77
CA ILE A 150 6.30 0.63 3.86
C ILE A 150 5.57 -0.39 4.75
N PRO A 151 4.88 -1.40 4.18
CA PRO A 151 3.92 -2.21 4.93
C PRO A 151 4.57 -3.32 5.77
N ASP A 152 5.82 -3.68 5.47
CA ASP A 152 6.58 -4.65 6.24
C ASP A 152 8.10 -4.56 6.01
N ARG A 153 8.81 -5.27 6.88
CA ARG A 153 10.26 -5.38 6.90
C ARG A 153 10.76 -6.52 6.00
N GLY A 154 11.99 -6.37 5.52
CA GLY A 154 12.66 -7.29 4.59
C GLY A 154 12.98 -8.67 5.19
N ASP A 155 13.02 -8.82 6.52
CA ASP A 155 13.38 -10.08 7.20
C ASP A 155 12.44 -11.24 6.84
N ARG A 156 11.20 -10.91 6.45
CA ARG A 156 10.20 -11.87 6.00
C ARG A 156 10.51 -12.51 4.64
N TYR A 157 11.47 -11.97 3.89
CA TYR A 157 11.76 -12.34 2.50
C TYR A 157 13.17 -12.92 2.31
N ILE A 158 13.92 -13.16 3.38
CA ILE A 158 15.29 -13.70 3.30
C ILE A 158 15.30 -15.08 2.60
N SER A 159 14.28 -15.90 2.82
CA SER A 159 14.17 -17.24 2.23
C SER A 159 13.61 -17.27 0.81
N THR A 160 13.19 -16.13 0.24
CA THR A 160 12.54 -16.11 -1.08
C THR A 160 13.53 -15.91 -2.23
N GLY A 161 14.80 -15.61 -1.95
CA GLY A 161 15.85 -15.37 -2.95
C GLY A 161 15.78 -14.01 -3.65
N VAL A 162 14.91 -13.10 -3.19
CA VAL A 162 14.73 -11.76 -3.76
C VAL A 162 15.89 -10.82 -3.38
N PHE A 163 16.50 -11.05 -2.22
CA PHE A 163 17.75 -10.41 -1.82
C PHE A 163 18.93 -11.26 -2.32
N PRO A 164 19.91 -10.66 -3.02
CA PRO A 164 21.13 -11.36 -3.39
C PRO A 164 21.90 -11.76 -2.12
N VAL A 165 22.45 -12.97 -2.13
CA VAL A 165 23.44 -13.46 -1.15
C VAL A 165 24.83 -12.93 -1.44
#